data_AF-A0A078AV97-F1
#
_entry.id   AF-A0A078AV97-F1
#
_cell.length_a   1.000
_cell.length_b   1.000
_cell.length_c   1.000
_cell.angle_alpha   90.00
_cell.angle_beta   90.00
_cell.angle_gamma   90.00
#
_symmetry.space_group_name_H-M   'P 1'
#
loop_
_entity.id
_entity.type
_entity.pdbx_description
1 polymer ?
#
loop_
_entity_poly.entity_id
_entity_poly.type
_entity_poly.pdbx_seq_one_letter_code
_entity_poly.pdbx_strand_id
1 'polypeptide(L)'
;MQMNGIKQSSEESFTFSTRNDIRDALQDVNIEIMRNNAYNAYNETFKLQLAERKSIQEQELLIIQIEEEKELIKKQDLEIARLTKELETFKDEVKQKLLLKLKEQQAQELEKCELNNQFLIYSKFFNSIYSGLKNDSEQVDLNIFKDCQTLDQIISQLRTQKVNGKTYMEKILSQMASQSDEDIAILNRFVSKNTSNSSIVEELKNKWIILFSKPAVQFNNGTLLISGNVFSLSSVKSLYENDLPNTSEIYIIASEQLILDIDLKVPKVNVAIEANSILIKNSQCIIDTSPKDPPRLKQIQMSNYEKKCKKVQVDGQNGIAGDSAGNIMIIAKVNIQGIECLKLIANGANGQDGTDGLDGFDGEVYKDGIDGINFINNKEKIKQSENSGWGATHTIWYGTEGGLGSDGGHGGDAGVGGEGGHEGKISVIIQNEEKPLKFEQKKGLNGKDGVEGKGGKAGKDGKRGVEYYRFSSLNPFGGDETKEGQLNLWKKTKYVRNKYFQKKKKTYDIELNVIMNKEEYAWDGRTDYTKDQNGQQKNKREYFSEVKHLGLLKSMTNVTIFKQGPQTSNNLPIETFFCHTGQTEIIIPQIKDHFEIDEVKLIQYLQNLKKLHPSQIILIERYQNHQEN
;
A
#
# COMPACT_ATOMS: atom_id res chain seq x y z
N MET A 1 24.48 6.50 28.48
CA MET A 1 23.50 5.75 27.65
C MET A 1 22.27 6.59 27.28
N GLN A 2 21.66 7.37 28.19
CA GLN A 2 20.44 8.15 27.85
C GLN A 2 20.63 9.31 26.85
N MET A 3 21.81 9.95 26.75
CA MET A 3 22.04 11.04 25.79
C MET A 3 22.14 10.60 24.31
N ASN A 4 22.54 9.35 24.03
CA ASN A 4 22.60 8.85 22.64
C ASN A 4 21.20 8.60 22.08
N GLY A 5 20.23 8.19 22.91
CA GLY A 5 18.85 7.98 22.47
C GLY A 5 18.12 9.29 22.10
N ILE A 6 18.47 10.41 22.74
CA ILE A 6 17.86 11.72 22.46
C ILE A 6 18.39 12.31 21.15
N LYS A 7 19.70 12.18 20.87
CA LYS A 7 20.29 12.57 19.58
C LYS A 7 19.67 11.78 18.42
N GLN A 8 19.53 10.47 18.60
CA GLN A 8 18.94 9.58 17.62
C GLN A 8 17.47 9.94 17.33
N SER A 9 16.69 10.25 18.38
CA SER A 9 15.30 10.71 18.25
C SER A 9 15.17 12.06 17.52
N SER A 10 16.07 13.02 17.73
CA SER A 10 16.03 14.31 17.03
C SER A 10 16.45 14.23 15.56
N GLU A 11 17.44 13.38 15.24
CA GLU A 11 17.85 13.11 13.86
C GLU A 11 16.76 12.33 13.11
N GLU A 12 16.10 11.37 13.77
CA GLU A 12 14.93 10.66 13.25
C GLU A 12 13.75 11.61 13.00
N SER A 13 13.48 12.55 13.92
CA SER A 13 12.41 13.53 13.73
C SER A 13 12.69 14.52 12.60
N PHE A 14 13.94 14.97 12.47
CA PHE A 14 14.36 15.86 11.37
C PHE A 14 14.30 15.14 10.02
N THR A 15 14.87 13.93 9.93
CA THR A 15 14.81 13.13 8.70
C THR A 15 13.38 12.77 8.33
N PHE A 16 12.50 12.49 9.30
CA PHE A 16 11.07 12.27 9.07
C PHE A 16 10.38 13.52 8.49
N SER A 17 10.63 14.71 9.07
CA SER A 17 10.08 15.97 8.57
C SER A 17 10.54 16.27 7.15
N THR A 18 11.86 16.20 6.90
CA THR A 18 12.42 16.45 5.56
C THR A 18 11.91 15.45 4.53
N ARG A 19 11.69 14.18 4.92
CA ARG A 19 11.11 13.17 4.03
C ARG A 19 9.67 13.49 3.66
N ASN A 20 8.88 14.03 4.59
CA ASN A 20 7.51 14.48 4.33
C ASN A 20 7.51 15.73 3.44
N ASP A 21 8.38 16.71 3.69
CA ASP A 21 8.48 17.91 2.85
C ASP A 21 8.87 17.57 1.40
N ILE A 22 9.80 16.63 1.21
CA ILE A 22 10.18 16.12 -0.12
C ILE A 22 9.01 15.38 -0.77
N ARG A 23 8.27 14.56 0.00
CA ARG A 23 7.09 13.84 -0.50
C ARG A 23 6.01 14.82 -0.98
N ASP A 24 5.72 15.86 -0.21
CA ASP A 24 4.70 16.85 -0.54
C ASP A 24 5.11 17.66 -1.78
N ALA A 25 6.38 18.08 -1.88
CA ALA A 25 6.90 18.74 -3.08
C ALA A 25 6.83 17.85 -4.34
N LEU A 26 7.13 16.56 -4.21
CA LEU A 26 6.97 15.60 -5.32
C LEU A 26 5.49 15.42 -5.71
N GLN A 27 4.59 15.44 -4.72
CA GLN A 27 3.15 15.36 -4.98
C GLN A 27 2.65 16.59 -5.74
N ASP A 28 3.10 17.80 -5.39
CA ASP A 28 2.75 19.03 -6.09
C ASP A 28 3.26 19.04 -7.54
N VAL A 29 4.51 18.62 -7.77
CA VAL A 29 5.06 18.47 -9.12
C VAL A 29 4.26 17.45 -9.94
N ASN A 30 3.86 16.32 -9.35
CA ASN A 30 3.03 15.33 -10.01
C ASN A 30 1.64 15.89 -10.36
N ILE A 31 1.03 16.69 -9.49
CA ILE A 31 -0.25 17.37 -9.76
C ILE A 31 -0.11 18.35 -10.93
N GLU A 32 0.99 19.10 -11.01
CA GLU A 32 1.21 20.05 -12.10
C GLU A 32 1.49 19.36 -13.44
N ILE A 33 2.27 18.27 -13.44
CA ILE A 33 2.44 17.39 -14.61
C ILE A 33 1.09 16.83 -15.05
N MET A 34 0.26 16.34 -14.11
CA MET A 34 -1.09 15.86 -14.43
C MET A 34 -1.97 16.96 -15.02
N ARG A 35 -1.93 18.20 -14.51
CA ARG A 35 -2.68 19.34 -15.07
C ARG A 35 -2.23 19.69 -16.48
N ASN A 36 -0.93 19.73 -16.75
CA ASN A 36 -0.40 20.02 -18.08
C ASN A 36 -0.73 18.90 -19.06
N ASN A 37 -0.63 17.63 -18.64
CA ASN A 37 -1.04 16.49 -19.44
C ASN A 37 -2.54 16.53 -19.74
N ALA A 38 -3.37 16.88 -18.75
CA ALA A 38 -4.81 17.04 -18.95
C ALA A 38 -5.15 18.21 -19.90
N TYR A 39 -4.44 19.34 -19.80
CA TYR A 39 -4.61 20.47 -20.71
C TYR A 39 -4.19 20.13 -22.16
N ASN A 40 -3.07 19.43 -22.32
CA ASN A 40 -2.63 18.95 -23.64
C ASN A 40 -3.60 17.92 -24.21
N ALA A 41 -4.08 16.97 -23.40
CA ALA A 41 -5.10 16.01 -23.79
C ALA A 41 -6.42 16.70 -24.15
N TYR A 42 -6.84 17.75 -23.42
CA TYR A 42 -8.01 18.57 -23.75
C TYR A 42 -7.85 19.25 -25.12
N ASN A 43 -6.68 19.84 -25.39
CA ASN A 43 -6.40 20.48 -26.68
C ASN A 43 -6.40 19.47 -27.83
N GLU A 44 -5.81 18.28 -27.65
CA GLU A 44 -5.82 17.22 -28.67
C GLU A 44 -7.23 16.64 -28.88
N THR A 45 -7.99 16.46 -27.79
CA THR A 45 -9.40 16.08 -27.84
C THR A 45 -10.25 17.07 -28.63
N PHE A 46 -10.10 18.35 -28.31
CA PHE A 46 -10.82 19.41 -28.98
C PHE A 46 -10.46 19.44 -30.47
N LYS A 47 -9.18 19.26 -30.82
CA LYS A 47 -8.74 19.11 -32.22
C LYS A 47 -9.42 17.92 -32.92
N LEU A 48 -9.53 16.77 -32.27
CA LEU A 48 -10.18 15.57 -32.84
C LEU A 48 -11.68 15.76 -33.02
N GLN A 49 -12.40 16.28 -32.00
CA GLN A 49 -13.84 16.57 -32.13
C GLN A 49 -14.12 17.63 -33.19
N LEU A 50 -13.24 18.63 -33.29
CA LEU A 50 -13.31 19.63 -34.34
C LEU A 50 -13.06 18.99 -35.71
N ALA A 51 -12.13 18.04 -35.81
CA ALA A 51 -11.87 17.28 -37.04
C ALA A 51 -13.02 16.35 -37.44
N GLU A 52 -13.67 15.68 -36.48
CA GLU A 52 -14.84 14.82 -36.73
C GLU A 52 -16.04 15.66 -37.18
N ARG A 53 -16.38 16.73 -36.45
CA ARG A 53 -17.43 17.67 -36.88
C ARG A 53 -17.12 18.28 -38.24
N LYS A 54 -15.86 18.64 -38.47
CA LYS A 54 -15.41 19.12 -39.77
C LYS A 54 -15.59 18.05 -40.85
N SER A 55 -15.28 16.78 -40.58
CA SER A 55 -15.49 15.69 -41.53
C SER A 55 -16.97 15.44 -41.84
N ILE A 56 -17.86 15.54 -40.84
CA ILE A 56 -19.32 15.41 -41.05
C ILE A 56 -19.84 16.60 -41.87
N GLN A 57 -19.44 17.82 -41.49
CA GLN A 57 -19.79 19.03 -42.24
C GLN A 57 -19.24 19.00 -43.67
N GLU A 58 -18.02 18.48 -43.86
CA GLU A 58 -17.43 18.23 -45.18
C GLU A 58 -18.25 17.22 -45.97
N GLN A 59 -18.75 16.14 -45.34
CA GLN A 59 -19.65 15.20 -46.03
C GLN A 59 -20.98 15.84 -46.43
N GLU A 60 -21.61 16.61 -45.55
CA GLU A 60 -22.85 17.33 -45.86
C GLU A 60 -22.63 18.37 -46.97
N LEU A 61 -21.53 19.11 -46.89
CA LEU A 61 -21.15 20.08 -47.92
C LEU A 61 -20.89 19.39 -49.27
N LEU A 62 -20.19 18.25 -49.28
CA LEU A 62 -19.95 17.48 -50.50
C LEU A 62 -21.27 17.02 -51.12
N ILE A 63 -22.28 16.63 -50.32
CA ILE A 63 -23.60 16.26 -50.84
C ILE A 63 -24.24 17.44 -51.55
N ILE A 64 -24.26 18.62 -50.92
CA ILE A 64 -24.83 19.85 -51.50
C ILE A 64 -24.08 20.21 -52.80
N GLN A 65 -22.75 20.19 -52.78
CA GLN A 65 -21.93 20.51 -53.96
C GLN A 65 -22.17 19.53 -55.11
N ILE A 66 -22.35 18.24 -54.84
CA ILE A 66 -22.69 17.24 -55.85
C ILE A 66 -24.05 17.55 -56.46
N GLU A 67 -25.06 17.91 -55.66
CA GLU A 67 -26.38 18.27 -56.16
C GLU A 67 -26.36 19.55 -57.01
N GLU A 68 -25.65 20.59 -56.57
CA GLU A 68 -25.45 21.83 -57.32
C GLU A 68 -24.76 21.57 -58.67
N GLU A 69 -23.70 20.75 -58.68
CA GLU A 69 -22.96 20.41 -59.89
C GLU A 69 -23.80 19.57 -60.85
N LYS A 70 -24.64 18.65 -60.33
CA LYS A 70 -25.61 17.90 -61.15
C LYS A 70 -26.63 18.82 -61.82
N GLU A 71 -27.14 19.82 -61.12
CA GLU A 71 -28.05 20.81 -61.72
C GLU A 71 -27.35 21.69 -62.78
N LEU A 72 -26.08 22.03 -62.56
CA LEU A 72 -25.28 22.75 -63.54
C LEU A 72 -25.05 21.93 -64.81
N ILE A 73 -24.71 20.64 -64.66
CA ILE A 73 -24.58 19.68 -65.77
C ILE A 73 -25.89 19.62 -66.57
N LYS A 74 -27.04 19.43 -65.91
CA LYS A 74 -28.35 19.41 -66.58
C LYS A 74 -28.64 20.69 -67.35
N LYS A 75 -28.29 21.85 -66.79
CA LYS A 75 -28.47 23.16 -67.44
C LYS A 75 -27.60 23.28 -68.71
N GLN A 76 -26.35 22.85 -68.62
CA GLN A 76 -25.41 22.84 -69.75
C GLN A 76 -25.88 21.89 -70.85
N ASP A 77 -26.36 20.69 -70.51
CA ASP A 77 -26.95 19.75 -71.47
C ASP A 77 -28.16 20.34 -72.20
N LEU A 78 -29.08 20.98 -71.47
CA LEU A 78 -30.25 21.65 -72.05
C LEU A 78 -29.84 22.77 -73.00
N GLU A 79 -28.81 23.56 -72.65
CA GLU A 79 -28.31 24.63 -73.49
C GLU A 79 -27.63 24.10 -74.76
N ILE A 80 -26.81 23.06 -74.65
CA ILE A 80 -26.21 22.38 -75.81
C ILE A 80 -27.30 21.80 -76.72
N ALA A 81 -28.35 21.21 -76.16
CA ALA A 81 -29.49 20.71 -76.91
C ALA A 81 -30.25 21.84 -77.62
N ARG A 82 -30.44 23.00 -76.96
CA ARG A 82 -31.03 24.20 -77.55
C ARG A 82 -30.20 24.73 -78.72
N LEU A 83 -28.90 24.92 -78.51
CA LEU A 83 -27.97 25.38 -79.55
C LEU A 83 -27.92 24.41 -80.74
N THR A 84 -28.05 23.10 -80.49
CA THR A 84 -28.12 22.09 -81.55
C THR A 84 -29.38 22.24 -82.40
N LYS A 85 -30.54 22.45 -81.78
CA LYS A 85 -31.79 22.73 -82.52
C LYS A 85 -31.74 24.05 -83.29
N GLU A 86 -31.09 25.08 -82.72
CA GLU A 86 -30.90 26.37 -83.42
C GLU A 86 -29.98 26.22 -84.63
N LEU A 87 -28.91 25.42 -84.54
CA LEU A 87 -28.03 25.09 -85.67
C LEU A 87 -28.77 24.40 -86.82
N GLU A 88 -29.71 23.51 -86.52
CA GLU A 88 -30.53 22.81 -87.52
C GLU A 88 -31.52 23.72 -88.25
N THR A 89 -31.96 24.81 -87.60
CA THR A 89 -33.02 25.70 -88.12
C THR A 89 -32.50 26.89 -88.92
N PHE A 90 -31.35 27.46 -88.55
CA PHE A 90 -30.78 28.62 -89.25
C PHE A 90 -29.98 28.21 -90.49
N LYS A 91 -30.17 28.91 -91.62
CA LYS A 91 -29.42 28.70 -92.88
C LYS A 91 -28.29 29.70 -93.14
N ASP A 92 -28.15 30.73 -92.30
CA ASP A 92 -27.12 31.77 -92.44
C ASP A 92 -25.76 31.24 -91.95
N GLU A 93 -24.75 31.22 -92.83
CA GLU A 93 -23.42 30.65 -92.53
C GLU A 93 -22.70 31.37 -91.37
N VAL A 94 -22.81 32.69 -91.28
CA VAL A 94 -22.13 33.48 -90.25
C VAL A 94 -22.73 33.14 -88.88
N LYS A 95 -24.06 33.08 -88.81
CA LYS A 95 -24.78 32.69 -87.59
C LYS A 95 -24.52 31.24 -87.20
N GLN A 96 -24.47 30.31 -88.16
CA GLN A 96 -24.12 28.91 -87.89
C GLN A 96 -22.71 28.78 -87.27
N LYS A 97 -21.72 29.51 -87.81
CA LYS A 97 -20.36 29.50 -87.26
C LYS A 97 -20.29 30.05 -85.83
N LEU A 98 -21.07 31.09 -85.53
CA LEU A 98 -21.17 31.64 -84.17
C LEU A 98 -21.82 30.65 -83.19
N LEU A 99 -22.94 30.03 -83.59
CA LEU A 99 -23.64 29.03 -82.79
C LEU A 99 -22.77 27.79 -82.54
N LEU A 100 -21.98 27.36 -83.53
CA LEU A 100 -21.05 26.25 -83.37
C LEU A 100 -19.97 26.56 -82.33
N LYS A 101 -19.38 27.76 -82.39
CA LYS A 101 -18.39 28.20 -81.39
C LYS A 101 -18.98 28.28 -79.98
N LEU A 102 -20.20 28.79 -79.83
CA LEU A 102 -20.91 28.81 -78.54
C LEU A 102 -21.17 27.39 -78.02
N LYS A 103 -21.61 26.48 -78.89
CA LYS A 103 -21.83 25.08 -78.54
C LYS A 103 -20.53 24.40 -78.09
N GLU A 104 -19.41 24.63 -78.78
CA GLU A 104 -18.09 24.12 -78.37
C GLU A 104 -17.67 24.67 -77.00
N GLN A 105 -17.91 25.95 -76.73
CA GLN A 105 -17.64 26.56 -75.41
C GLN A 105 -18.49 25.92 -74.31
N GLN A 106 -19.79 25.73 -74.54
CA GLN A 106 -20.67 25.06 -73.56
C GLN A 106 -20.28 23.59 -73.36
N ALA A 107 -19.83 22.89 -74.41
CA ALA A 107 -19.34 21.51 -74.28
C ALA A 107 -18.05 21.42 -73.43
N GLN A 108 -17.14 22.39 -73.55
CA GLN A 108 -15.95 22.47 -72.68
C GLN A 108 -16.32 22.80 -71.22
N GLU A 109 -17.31 23.68 -71.02
CA GLU A 109 -17.83 23.96 -69.68
C GLU A 109 -18.49 22.73 -69.06
N LEU A 110 -19.31 22.00 -69.82
CA LEU A 110 -19.90 20.73 -69.41
C LEU A 110 -18.84 19.71 -68.99
N GLU A 111 -17.81 19.49 -69.81
CA GLU A 111 -16.71 18.56 -69.48
C GLU A 111 -16.01 18.93 -68.16
N LYS A 112 -15.81 20.24 -67.93
CA LYS A 112 -15.24 20.74 -66.68
C LYS A 112 -16.17 20.46 -65.48
N CYS A 113 -17.47 20.68 -65.63
CA CYS A 113 -18.47 20.39 -64.59
C CYS A 113 -18.52 18.89 -64.27
N GLU A 114 -18.51 18.04 -65.31
CA GLU A 114 -18.45 16.59 -65.14
C GLU A 114 -17.19 16.12 -64.42
N LEU A 115 -16.03 16.72 -64.72
CA LEU A 115 -14.78 16.41 -64.04
C LEU A 115 -14.82 16.83 -62.56
N ASN A 116 -15.40 18.00 -62.26
CA ASN A 116 -15.57 18.47 -60.89
C ASN A 116 -16.49 17.53 -60.10
N ASN A 117 -17.63 17.16 -60.68
CA ASN A 117 -18.57 16.22 -60.07
C ASN A 117 -17.92 14.85 -59.78
N GLN A 118 -17.12 14.34 -60.73
CA GLN A 118 -16.34 13.11 -60.53
C GLN A 118 -15.40 13.19 -59.31
N PHE A 119 -14.72 14.32 -59.12
CA PHE A 119 -13.82 14.53 -57.99
C PHE A 119 -14.57 14.65 -56.64
N LEU A 120 -15.72 15.34 -56.63
CA LEU A 120 -16.57 15.44 -55.44
C LEU A 120 -17.11 14.07 -55.00
N ILE A 121 -17.57 13.25 -55.97
CA ILE A 121 -18.07 11.90 -55.70
C ILE A 121 -16.95 10.98 -55.20
N TYR A 122 -15.75 11.07 -55.78
CA TYR A 122 -14.57 10.34 -55.26
C TYR A 122 -14.26 10.75 -53.82
N SER A 123 -14.26 12.04 -53.51
CA SER A 123 -14.01 12.55 -52.15
C SER A 123 -15.05 12.04 -51.16
N LYS A 124 -16.33 11.98 -51.57
CA LYS A 124 -17.40 11.38 -50.79
C LYS A 124 -17.19 9.89 -50.54
N PHE A 125 -16.90 9.11 -51.60
CA PHE A 125 -16.59 7.67 -51.49
C PHE A 125 -15.46 7.42 -50.51
N PHE A 126 -14.40 8.20 -50.62
CA PHE A 126 -13.23 8.13 -49.77
C PHE A 126 -13.60 8.31 -48.29
N ASN A 127 -14.40 9.34 -47.97
CA ASN A 127 -14.84 9.59 -46.59
C ASN A 127 -15.78 8.49 -46.07
N SER A 128 -16.44 7.74 -46.96
CA SER A 128 -17.27 6.59 -46.59
C SER A 128 -16.48 5.32 -46.29
N ILE A 129 -15.18 5.27 -46.59
CA ILE A 129 -14.34 4.09 -46.31
C ILE A 129 -14.32 3.77 -44.82
N TYR A 130 -14.02 4.77 -44.00
CA TYR A 130 -13.96 4.60 -42.55
C TYR A 130 -15.34 4.26 -41.99
N SER A 131 -16.39 5.02 -42.32
CA SER A 131 -17.72 4.78 -41.77
C SER A 131 -18.26 3.38 -42.12
N GLY A 132 -17.96 2.88 -43.32
CA GLY A 132 -18.41 1.56 -43.78
C GLY A 132 -17.71 0.41 -43.07
N LEU A 133 -16.46 0.60 -42.66
CA LEU A 133 -15.62 -0.45 -42.11
C LEU A 133 -15.35 -0.29 -40.60
N LYS A 134 -15.75 0.81 -39.96
CA LYS A 134 -15.41 1.09 -38.55
C LYS A 134 -15.82 -0.04 -37.60
N ASN A 135 -16.97 -0.65 -37.86
CA ASN A 135 -17.53 -1.72 -37.04
C ASN A 135 -16.82 -3.07 -37.25
N ASP A 136 -15.96 -3.17 -38.26
CA ASP A 136 -15.24 -4.38 -38.63
C ASP A 136 -13.72 -4.18 -38.72
N SER A 137 -13.22 -3.07 -38.16
CA SER A 137 -11.83 -2.61 -38.24
C SER A 137 -10.80 -3.69 -37.88
N GLU A 138 -11.12 -4.58 -36.94
CA GLU A 138 -10.26 -5.69 -36.49
C GLU A 138 -10.03 -6.78 -37.54
N GLN A 139 -10.94 -6.92 -38.51
CA GLN A 139 -10.84 -7.90 -39.60
C GLN A 139 -10.28 -7.26 -40.87
N VAL A 140 -9.90 -5.98 -40.82
CA VAL A 140 -9.36 -5.28 -41.99
C VAL A 140 -7.91 -5.66 -42.20
N ASP A 141 -7.60 -6.22 -43.37
CA ASP A 141 -6.21 -6.48 -43.74
C ASP A 141 -5.49 -5.15 -44.06
N LEU A 142 -4.47 -4.84 -43.27
CA LEU A 142 -3.64 -3.65 -43.45
C LEU A 142 -2.80 -3.68 -44.73
N ASN A 143 -2.46 -4.87 -45.20
CA ASN A 143 -1.57 -5.05 -46.33
C ASN A 143 -2.33 -5.26 -47.64
N ILE A 144 -3.66 -5.14 -47.63
CA ILE A 144 -4.51 -5.34 -48.82
C ILE A 144 -4.05 -4.50 -50.02
N PHE A 145 -3.49 -3.31 -49.78
CA PHE A 145 -3.01 -2.42 -50.84
C PHE A 145 -1.50 -2.42 -51.03
N LYS A 146 -0.74 -3.25 -50.31
CA LYS A 146 0.73 -3.23 -50.33
C LYS A 146 1.30 -3.34 -51.74
N ASP A 147 0.72 -4.23 -52.54
CA ASP A 147 1.19 -4.51 -53.91
C ASP A 147 0.38 -3.76 -54.99
N CYS A 148 -0.60 -2.92 -54.58
CA CYS A 148 -1.38 -2.14 -55.54
C CYS A 148 -0.57 -0.95 -56.06
N GLN A 149 -0.49 -0.80 -57.37
CA GLN A 149 0.13 0.34 -58.05
C GLN A 149 -0.91 1.25 -58.72
N THR A 150 -2.13 0.75 -58.93
CA THR A 150 -3.20 1.49 -59.61
C THR A 150 -4.47 1.58 -58.75
N LEU A 151 -5.31 2.58 -59.04
CA LEU A 151 -6.59 2.74 -58.36
C LEU A 151 -7.55 1.59 -58.68
N ASP A 152 -7.53 1.06 -59.91
CA ASP A 152 -8.32 -0.14 -60.26
C ASP A 152 -7.94 -1.35 -59.42
N GLN A 153 -6.65 -1.54 -59.13
CA GLN A 153 -6.20 -2.64 -58.27
C GLN A 153 -6.74 -2.47 -56.84
N ILE A 154 -6.69 -1.25 -56.28
CA ILE A 154 -7.28 -0.93 -54.97
C ILE A 154 -8.78 -1.24 -54.96
N ILE A 155 -9.53 -0.73 -55.95
CA ILE A 155 -10.99 -0.95 -56.03
C ILE A 155 -11.30 -2.43 -56.23
N SER A 156 -10.51 -3.16 -57.03
CA SER A 156 -10.68 -4.60 -57.19
C SER A 156 -10.48 -5.33 -55.87
N GLN A 157 -9.44 -4.98 -55.10
CA GLN A 157 -9.21 -5.58 -53.79
C GLN A 157 -10.39 -5.32 -52.84
N LEU A 158 -10.92 -4.08 -52.81
CA LEU A 158 -12.09 -3.73 -52.02
C LEU A 158 -13.34 -4.55 -52.41
N ARG A 159 -13.49 -4.88 -53.69
CA ARG A 159 -14.62 -5.68 -54.21
C ARG A 159 -14.47 -7.17 -53.96
N THR A 160 -13.25 -7.69 -53.82
CA THR A 160 -13.03 -9.14 -53.65
C THR A 160 -12.88 -9.53 -52.19
N GLN A 161 -12.24 -8.68 -51.38
CA GLN A 161 -11.97 -8.98 -49.99
C GLN A 161 -13.23 -8.82 -49.15
N LYS A 162 -13.52 -9.85 -48.35
CA LYS A 162 -14.74 -9.95 -47.56
C LYS A 162 -14.44 -9.84 -46.08
N VAL A 163 -15.34 -9.15 -45.38
CA VAL A 163 -15.38 -9.08 -43.92
C VAL A 163 -16.83 -9.23 -43.45
N ASN A 164 -17.03 -10.19 -42.53
CA ASN A 164 -18.36 -10.60 -42.06
C ASN A 164 -19.35 -10.91 -43.20
N GLY A 165 -18.89 -11.65 -44.23
CA GLY A 165 -19.71 -12.15 -45.33
C GLY A 165 -20.02 -11.14 -46.45
N LYS A 166 -19.72 -9.85 -46.25
CA LYS A 166 -19.84 -8.79 -47.26
C LYS A 166 -18.47 -8.31 -47.71
N THR A 167 -18.36 -7.82 -48.94
CA THR A 167 -17.12 -7.22 -49.43
C THR A 167 -16.86 -5.88 -48.75
N TYR A 168 -15.60 -5.40 -48.71
CA TYR A 168 -15.33 -4.05 -48.22
C TYR A 168 -16.13 -3.02 -49.01
N MET A 169 -16.17 -3.16 -50.34
CA MET A 169 -16.91 -2.26 -51.21
C MET A 169 -18.41 -2.23 -50.88
N GLU A 170 -19.04 -3.38 -50.62
CA GLU A 170 -20.46 -3.44 -50.23
C GLU A 170 -20.74 -2.67 -48.93
N LYS A 171 -19.84 -2.78 -47.95
CA LYS A 171 -19.96 -2.05 -46.67
C LYS A 171 -19.77 -0.55 -46.86
N ILE A 172 -18.75 -0.14 -47.62
CA ILE A 172 -18.47 1.27 -47.93
C ILE A 172 -19.65 1.91 -48.67
N LEU A 173 -20.13 1.25 -49.74
CA LEU A 173 -21.27 1.73 -50.53
C LEU A 173 -22.56 1.78 -49.70
N SER A 174 -22.74 0.91 -48.71
CA SER A 174 -23.91 0.98 -47.81
C SER A 174 -23.98 2.27 -46.99
N GLN A 175 -22.83 2.94 -46.75
CA GLN A 175 -22.79 4.24 -46.08
C GLN A 175 -22.96 5.42 -47.06
N MET A 176 -22.76 5.16 -48.35
CA MET A 176 -23.11 6.10 -49.41
C MET A 176 -24.60 6.02 -49.80
N ALA A 177 -25.37 5.08 -49.22
CA ALA A 177 -26.66 4.58 -49.71
C ALA A 177 -27.85 5.57 -49.69
N SER A 178 -27.62 6.88 -49.55
CA SER A 178 -28.61 7.89 -49.93
C SER A 178 -28.62 8.20 -51.44
N GLN A 179 -27.89 7.46 -52.29
CA GLN A 179 -27.62 7.88 -53.67
C GLN A 179 -27.77 6.80 -54.76
N SER A 180 -28.08 7.29 -55.96
CA SER A 180 -28.53 6.56 -57.16
C SER A 180 -27.42 5.76 -57.83
N ASP A 181 -27.78 4.78 -58.66
CA ASP A 181 -26.86 4.01 -59.54
C ASP A 181 -25.92 4.92 -60.37
N GLU A 182 -26.33 6.17 -60.58
CA GLU A 182 -25.58 7.23 -61.24
C GLU A 182 -24.28 7.59 -60.52
N ASP A 183 -24.29 7.71 -59.19
CA ASP A 183 -23.09 8.10 -58.42
C ASP A 183 -22.03 6.98 -58.45
N ILE A 184 -22.47 5.72 -58.46
CA ILE A 184 -21.60 4.56 -58.66
C ILE A 184 -21.00 4.58 -60.08
N ALA A 185 -21.80 4.92 -61.10
CA ALA A 185 -21.31 5.05 -62.47
C ALA A 185 -20.29 6.18 -62.61
N ILE A 186 -20.50 7.31 -61.93
CA ILE A 186 -19.55 8.43 -61.92
C ILE A 186 -18.26 8.05 -61.20
N LEU A 187 -18.34 7.37 -60.06
CA LEU A 187 -17.15 6.85 -59.36
C LEU A 187 -16.34 5.91 -60.27
N ASN A 188 -17.00 4.99 -60.98
CA ASN A 188 -16.31 4.09 -61.92
C ASN A 188 -15.61 4.85 -63.05
N ARG A 189 -16.21 5.94 -63.57
CA ARG A 189 -15.57 6.83 -64.55
C ARG A 189 -14.36 7.55 -63.97
N PHE A 190 -14.45 8.04 -62.73
CA PHE A 190 -13.31 8.66 -62.05
C PHE A 190 -12.15 7.66 -61.90
N VAL A 191 -12.46 6.45 -61.44
CA VAL A 191 -11.48 5.37 -61.22
C VAL A 191 -10.76 5.03 -62.53
N SER A 192 -11.49 4.83 -63.64
CA SER A 192 -10.88 4.49 -64.92
C SER A 192 -9.99 5.61 -65.47
N LYS A 193 -10.40 6.87 -65.32
CA LYS A 193 -9.61 8.05 -65.74
C LYS A 193 -8.36 8.26 -64.89
N ASN A 194 -8.41 7.92 -63.60
CA ASN A 194 -7.33 8.15 -62.64
C ASN A 194 -6.57 6.86 -62.24
N THR A 195 -6.75 5.76 -62.97
CA THR A 195 -6.20 4.46 -62.57
C THR A 195 -4.68 4.49 -62.35
N SER A 196 -3.96 5.25 -63.18
CA SER A 196 -2.50 5.41 -63.13
C SER A 196 -2.02 6.62 -62.32
N ASN A 197 -2.91 7.33 -61.62
CA ASN A 197 -2.53 8.52 -60.83
C ASN A 197 -1.93 8.08 -59.48
N SER A 198 -0.59 8.02 -59.42
CA SER A 198 0.14 7.56 -58.23
C SER A 198 -0.13 8.39 -56.98
N SER A 199 -0.42 9.70 -57.12
CA SER A 199 -0.72 10.56 -55.98
C SER A 199 -2.00 10.14 -55.26
N ILE A 200 -3.04 9.78 -56.02
CA ILE A 200 -4.34 9.34 -55.49
C ILE A 200 -4.20 7.96 -54.83
N VAL A 201 -3.44 7.06 -55.48
CA VAL A 201 -3.15 5.71 -54.95
C VAL A 201 -2.44 5.79 -53.60
N GLU A 202 -1.40 6.63 -53.48
CA GLU A 202 -0.67 6.75 -52.22
C GLU A 202 -1.45 7.49 -51.13
N GLU A 203 -2.29 8.47 -51.48
CA GLU A 203 -3.22 9.06 -50.53
C GLU A 203 -4.15 8.01 -49.91
N LEU A 204 -4.72 7.13 -50.74
CA LEU A 204 -5.58 6.03 -50.30
C LEU A 204 -4.86 5.04 -49.40
N LYS A 205 -3.66 4.59 -49.79
CA LYS A 205 -2.86 3.67 -48.98
C LYS A 205 -2.53 4.25 -47.62
N ASN A 206 -2.03 5.50 -47.58
CA ASN A 206 -1.64 6.13 -46.33
C ASN A 206 -2.81 6.27 -45.36
N LYS A 207 -3.97 6.73 -45.86
CA LYS A 207 -5.15 6.84 -44.99
C LYS A 207 -5.70 5.47 -44.61
N TRP A 208 -5.65 4.45 -45.47
CA TRP A 208 -6.01 3.08 -45.10
C TRP A 208 -5.17 2.56 -43.94
N ILE A 209 -3.85 2.71 -44.01
CA ILE A 209 -2.92 2.30 -42.95
C ILE A 209 -3.25 3.00 -41.64
N ILE A 210 -3.53 4.31 -41.68
CA ILE A 210 -3.89 5.10 -40.49
C ILE A 210 -5.22 4.64 -39.89
N LEU A 211 -6.23 4.39 -40.73
CA LEU A 211 -7.57 4.02 -40.28
C LEU A 211 -7.62 2.66 -39.59
N PHE A 212 -6.76 1.72 -40.01
CA PHE A 212 -6.83 0.33 -39.58
C PHE A 212 -5.56 -0.15 -38.86
N SER A 213 -4.63 0.76 -38.52
CA SER A 213 -3.37 0.45 -37.87
C SER A 213 -3.58 -0.42 -36.62
N LYS A 214 -2.84 -1.52 -36.53
CA LYS A 214 -2.91 -2.43 -35.38
C LYS A 214 -2.55 -1.67 -34.10
N PRO A 215 -3.27 -1.92 -33.00
CA PRO A 215 -2.87 -1.39 -31.71
C PRO A 215 -1.47 -1.88 -31.33
N ALA A 216 -0.66 -0.97 -30.79
CA ALA A 216 0.65 -1.23 -30.25
C ALA A 216 0.54 -1.51 -28.75
N VAL A 217 1.33 -2.47 -28.27
CA VAL A 217 1.51 -2.77 -26.85
C VAL A 217 2.99 -2.61 -26.52
N GLN A 218 3.28 -1.80 -25.51
CA GLN A 218 4.64 -1.49 -25.08
C GLN A 218 4.73 -1.63 -23.56
N PHE A 219 5.76 -2.31 -23.07
CA PHE A 219 6.05 -2.41 -21.64
C PHE A 219 7.39 -1.75 -21.33
N ASN A 220 7.40 -0.81 -20.39
CA ASN A 220 8.62 -0.13 -19.97
C ASN A 220 8.54 0.24 -18.48
N ASN A 221 9.52 -0.21 -17.68
CA ASN A 221 9.67 0.14 -16.26
C ASN A 221 8.40 -0.04 -15.39
N GLY A 222 7.65 -1.12 -15.60
CA GLY A 222 6.41 -1.39 -14.86
C GLY A 222 5.18 -0.66 -15.41
N THR A 223 5.34 0.14 -16.46
CA THR A 223 4.24 0.78 -17.18
C THR A 223 3.92 0.01 -18.45
N LEU A 224 2.67 -0.43 -18.57
CA LEU A 224 2.11 -1.06 -19.76
C LEU A 224 1.28 -0.03 -20.55
N LEU A 225 1.70 0.29 -21.78
CA LEU A 225 0.99 1.17 -22.69
C LEU A 225 0.36 0.36 -23.82
N ILE A 226 -0.96 0.48 -23.96
CA ILE A 226 -1.75 -0.08 -25.06
C ILE A 226 -2.31 1.09 -25.84
N SER A 227 -1.92 1.26 -27.11
CA SER A 227 -2.34 2.39 -27.92
C SER A 227 -2.81 1.99 -29.31
N GLY A 228 -3.88 2.57 -29.83
CA GLY A 228 -4.36 2.30 -31.18
C GLY A 228 -5.42 3.29 -31.64
N ASN A 229 -5.90 3.13 -32.88
CA ASN A 229 -6.94 4.02 -33.41
C ASN A 229 -8.35 3.55 -32.98
N VAL A 230 -8.71 2.35 -33.42
CA VAL A 230 -9.90 1.62 -33.00
C VAL A 230 -9.49 0.19 -32.66
N PHE A 231 -9.81 -0.31 -31.47
CA PHE A 231 -9.52 -1.69 -31.08
C PHE A 231 -10.37 -2.19 -29.91
N SER A 232 -10.61 -3.50 -29.85
CA SER A 232 -11.09 -4.17 -28.63
C SER A 232 -9.96 -4.59 -27.71
N LEU A 233 -10.25 -4.59 -26.41
CA LEU A 233 -9.30 -5.04 -25.40
C LEU A 233 -8.97 -6.54 -25.55
N SER A 234 -9.92 -7.36 -26.02
CA SER A 234 -9.69 -8.77 -26.30
C SER A 234 -8.70 -8.99 -27.45
N SER A 235 -8.74 -8.15 -28.49
CA SER A 235 -7.84 -8.27 -29.66
C SER A 235 -6.36 -8.11 -29.31
N VAL A 236 -6.06 -7.40 -28.21
CA VAL A 236 -4.69 -7.13 -27.73
C VAL A 236 -4.31 -7.94 -26.49
N LYS A 237 -5.21 -8.76 -25.95
CA LYS A 237 -4.99 -9.48 -24.68
C LYS A 237 -3.72 -10.32 -24.68
N SER A 238 -3.53 -11.13 -25.71
CA SER A 238 -2.37 -12.01 -25.84
C SER A 238 -1.03 -11.27 -25.92
N LEU A 239 -1.06 -9.97 -26.25
CA LEU A 239 0.13 -9.14 -26.36
C LEU A 239 0.60 -8.60 -25.00
N TYR A 240 -0.30 -8.41 -24.03
CA TYR A 240 0.04 -7.81 -22.73
C TYR A 240 -0.04 -8.77 -21.53
N GLU A 241 -0.70 -9.92 -21.65
CA GLU A 241 -0.99 -10.81 -20.51
C GLU A 241 0.28 -11.31 -19.80
N ASN A 242 1.38 -11.48 -20.54
CA ASN A 242 2.68 -11.89 -19.99
C ASN A 242 3.37 -10.80 -19.15
N ASP A 243 3.04 -9.53 -19.37
CA ASP A 243 3.67 -8.38 -18.70
C ASP A 243 2.91 -7.95 -17.43
N LEU A 244 1.65 -8.36 -17.28
CA LEU A 244 0.79 -8.01 -16.13
C LEU A 244 1.43 -8.28 -14.75
N PRO A 245 2.14 -9.40 -14.50
CA PRO A 245 2.73 -9.66 -13.18
C PRO A 245 3.76 -8.62 -12.74
N ASN A 246 4.40 -7.94 -13.69
CA ASN A 246 5.44 -6.94 -13.45
C ASN A 246 4.92 -5.50 -13.64
N THR A 247 3.61 -5.33 -13.86
CA THR A 247 3.01 -4.03 -14.16
C THR A 247 2.53 -3.35 -12.90
N SER A 248 2.90 -2.09 -12.69
CA SER A 248 2.37 -1.20 -11.67
C SER A 248 1.34 -0.21 -12.23
N GLU A 249 1.41 0.09 -13.53
CA GLU A 249 0.53 1.06 -14.20
C GLU A 249 0.15 0.60 -15.61
N ILE A 250 -1.12 0.79 -15.99
CA ILE A 250 -1.64 0.48 -17.31
C ILE A 250 -2.25 1.74 -17.92
N TYR A 251 -1.78 2.11 -19.11
CA TYR A 251 -2.35 3.18 -19.93
C TYR A 251 -2.97 2.58 -21.19
N ILE A 252 -4.26 2.82 -21.41
CA ILE A 252 -4.99 2.39 -22.61
C ILE A 252 -5.42 3.64 -23.35
N ILE A 253 -4.91 3.86 -24.57
CA ILE A 253 -5.18 5.04 -25.39
C ILE A 253 -5.78 4.62 -26.73
N ALA A 254 -7.03 5.00 -26.98
CA ALA A 254 -7.67 4.82 -28.29
C ALA A 254 -7.99 6.19 -28.91
N SER A 255 -7.42 6.54 -30.06
CA SER A 255 -7.70 7.87 -30.64
C SER A 255 -9.17 8.05 -31.06
N GLU A 256 -9.85 6.97 -31.46
CA GLU A 256 -11.24 7.02 -31.90
C GLU A 256 -12.17 6.17 -31.02
N GLN A 257 -11.98 4.84 -30.97
CA GLN A 257 -12.89 3.98 -30.22
C GLN A 257 -12.19 2.82 -29.52
N LEU A 258 -12.43 2.70 -28.21
CA LEU A 258 -12.06 1.52 -27.43
C LEU A 258 -13.28 0.62 -27.23
N ILE A 259 -13.15 -0.67 -27.51
CA ILE A 259 -14.19 -1.66 -27.23
C ILE A 259 -13.77 -2.47 -26.00
N LEU A 260 -14.51 -2.31 -24.90
CA LEU A 260 -14.34 -3.10 -23.68
C LEU A 260 -15.24 -4.33 -23.75
N ASP A 261 -14.64 -5.46 -24.10
CA ASP A 261 -15.30 -6.75 -24.32
C ASP A 261 -14.76 -7.89 -23.46
N ILE A 262 -13.81 -7.60 -22.57
CA ILE A 262 -13.28 -8.53 -21.55
C ILE A 262 -13.07 -7.80 -20.22
N ASP A 263 -13.16 -8.56 -19.11
CA ASP A 263 -12.80 -8.06 -17.79
C ASP A 263 -11.30 -7.74 -17.71
N LEU A 264 -10.96 -6.62 -17.08
CA LEU A 264 -9.59 -6.23 -16.76
C LEU A 264 -9.36 -6.34 -15.24
N LYS A 265 -8.80 -7.48 -14.80
CA LYS A 265 -8.53 -7.77 -13.37
C LYS A 265 -7.02 -7.69 -13.12
N VAL A 266 -6.60 -6.58 -12.52
CA VAL A 266 -5.18 -6.19 -12.38
C VAL A 266 -4.91 -5.71 -10.95
N PRO A 267 -4.73 -6.64 -10.00
CA PRO A 267 -4.61 -6.31 -8.57
C PRO A 267 -3.45 -5.36 -8.27
N LYS A 268 -3.69 -4.31 -7.48
CA LYS A 268 -2.70 -3.28 -7.08
C LYS A 268 -2.19 -2.37 -8.20
N VAL A 269 -2.75 -2.48 -9.40
CA VAL A 269 -2.27 -1.76 -10.59
C VAL A 269 -3.11 -0.52 -10.84
N ASN A 270 -2.48 0.62 -11.10
CA ASN A 270 -3.17 1.81 -11.56
C ASN A 270 -3.61 1.65 -13.02
N VAL A 271 -4.85 1.98 -13.34
CA VAL A 271 -5.40 1.88 -14.71
C VAL A 271 -5.88 3.25 -15.16
N ALA A 272 -5.37 3.71 -16.28
CA ALA A 272 -5.81 4.91 -16.98
C ALA A 272 -6.26 4.56 -18.39
N ILE A 273 -7.50 4.92 -18.73
CA ILE A 273 -8.10 4.71 -20.04
C ILE A 273 -8.45 6.06 -20.64
N GLU A 274 -7.96 6.37 -21.83
CA GLU A 274 -8.34 7.53 -22.62
C GLU A 274 -8.84 7.10 -24.00
N ALA A 275 -10.06 7.49 -24.36
CA ALA A 275 -10.59 7.25 -25.69
C ALA A 275 -11.52 8.37 -26.16
N ASN A 276 -11.71 8.53 -27.48
CA ASN A 276 -12.73 9.43 -27.99
C ASN A 276 -14.14 8.89 -27.66
N SER A 277 -14.41 7.62 -28.00
CA SER A 277 -15.59 6.86 -27.60
C SER A 277 -15.21 5.52 -26.96
N ILE A 278 -15.97 5.07 -25.96
CA ILE A 278 -15.82 3.71 -25.39
C ILE A 278 -17.11 2.94 -25.63
N LEU A 279 -17.01 1.71 -26.13
CA LEU A 279 -18.14 0.79 -26.29
C LEU A 279 -17.99 -0.38 -25.32
N ILE A 280 -18.95 -0.56 -24.41
CA ILE A 280 -19.05 -1.74 -23.55
C ILE A 280 -19.89 -2.78 -24.28
N LYS A 281 -19.26 -3.87 -24.75
CA LYS A 281 -19.93 -4.85 -25.62
C LYS A 281 -20.70 -5.93 -24.83
N ASN A 282 -20.21 -6.28 -23.64
CA ASN A 282 -20.80 -7.32 -22.81
C ASN A 282 -21.91 -6.77 -21.92
N SER A 283 -22.81 -7.65 -21.49
CA SER A 283 -23.85 -7.33 -20.49
C SER A 283 -23.25 -6.90 -19.14
N GLN A 284 -22.01 -7.28 -18.87
CA GLN A 284 -21.22 -6.81 -17.74
C GLN A 284 -19.74 -6.83 -18.12
N CYS A 285 -19.02 -5.75 -17.82
CA CYS A 285 -17.58 -5.63 -17.97
C CYS A 285 -17.00 -5.10 -16.65
N ILE A 286 -15.99 -5.78 -16.11
CA ILE A 286 -15.40 -5.44 -14.81
C ILE A 286 -13.98 -4.92 -15.01
N ILE A 287 -13.67 -3.74 -14.43
CA ILE A 287 -12.30 -3.29 -14.20
C ILE A 287 -12.06 -3.36 -12.68
N ASP A 288 -11.15 -4.24 -12.27
CA ASP A 288 -10.89 -4.55 -10.86
C ASP A 288 -9.40 -4.44 -10.55
N THR A 289 -9.06 -3.51 -9.66
CA THR A 289 -7.70 -3.26 -9.17
C THR A 289 -7.48 -3.76 -7.74
N SER A 290 -8.45 -4.48 -7.18
CA SER A 290 -8.44 -4.91 -5.78
C SER A 290 -7.39 -6.01 -5.54
N PRO A 291 -6.48 -5.84 -4.57
CA PRO A 291 -5.62 -6.92 -4.11
C PRO A 291 -6.39 -8.09 -3.51
N LYS A 292 -5.71 -9.22 -3.42
CA LYS A 292 -6.17 -10.37 -2.63
C LYS A 292 -5.85 -10.14 -1.17
N ASP A 293 -6.73 -10.61 -0.30
CA ASP A 293 -6.47 -10.65 1.14
C ASP A 293 -5.22 -11.49 1.45
N PRO A 294 -4.40 -11.08 2.44
CA PRO A 294 -3.28 -11.87 2.90
C PRO A 294 -3.77 -13.23 3.45
N PRO A 295 -3.04 -14.33 3.20
CA PRO A 295 -3.42 -15.65 3.71
C PRO A 295 -3.40 -15.64 5.23
N ARG A 296 -4.38 -16.23 5.93
CA ARG A 296 -4.42 -16.20 7.41
C ARG A 296 -3.15 -16.80 8.05
N LEU A 297 -2.65 -16.16 9.12
CA LEU A 297 -1.60 -16.77 9.95
C LEU A 297 -2.12 -18.05 10.60
N LYS A 298 -1.25 -19.03 10.69
CA LYS A 298 -1.50 -20.21 11.51
C LYS A 298 -1.04 -19.90 12.93
N GLN A 299 -1.93 -20.10 13.90
CA GLN A 299 -1.57 -20.03 15.31
C GLN A 299 -0.37 -20.93 15.58
N ILE A 300 0.67 -20.39 16.23
CA ILE A 300 1.82 -21.19 16.64
C ILE A 300 1.32 -22.24 17.63
N GLN A 301 1.48 -23.51 17.29
CA GLN A 301 1.24 -24.61 18.21
C GLN A 301 2.58 -25.14 18.69
N MET A 302 2.86 -24.99 19.99
CA MET A 302 4.01 -25.65 20.59
C MET A 302 3.76 -27.14 20.73
N SER A 303 4.79 -27.93 20.40
CA SER A 303 4.79 -29.36 20.69
C SER A 303 4.79 -29.63 22.20
N ASN A 304 4.32 -30.82 22.60
CA ASN A 304 4.31 -31.22 24.03
C ASN A 304 5.72 -31.21 24.65
N TYR A 305 6.76 -31.44 23.85
CA TYR A 305 8.15 -31.38 24.30
C TYR A 305 8.59 -29.94 24.58
N GLU A 306 8.23 -28.98 23.72
CA GLU A 306 8.57 -27.57 23.91
C GLU A 306 7.87 -26.96 25.12
N LYS A 307 6.60 -27.32 25.36
CA LYS A 307 5.87 -26.94 26.58
C LYS A 307 6.56 -27.41 27.86
N LYS A 308 7.31 -28.51 27.79
CA LYS A 308 8.00 -29.11 28.95
C LYS A 308 9.43 -28.58 29.12
N CYS A 309 10.08 -28.17 28.04
CA CYS A 309 11.50 -27.81 28.04
C CYS A 309 11.77 -26.30 27.94
N LYS A 310 10.84 -25.50 27.40
CA LYS A 310 11.05 -24.05 27.20
C LYS A 310 10.28 -23.26 28.25
N LYS A 311 11.01 -22.66 29.20
CA LYS A 311 10.52 -21.60 30.09
C LYS A 311 10.43 -20.23 29.39
N VAL A 312 10.24 -20.23 28.07
CA VAL A 312 10.35 -19.02 27.26
C VAL A 312 8.94 -18.61 26.86
N GLN A 313 8.64 -17.34 27.14
CA GLN A 313 7.44 -16.66 26.68
C GLN A 313 7.34 -16.79 25.15
N VAL A 314 6.16 -17.17 24.63
CA VAL A 314 5.93 -17.27 23.19
C VAL A 314 4.84 -16.30 22.81
N ASP A 315 5.27 -15.15 22.30
CA ASP A 315 4.39 -14.09 21.85
C ASP A 315 3.66 -14.49 20.56
N GLY A 316 2.49 -13.89 20.39
CA GLY A 316 1.77 -13.89 19.13
C GLY A 316 2.54 -13.16 18.05
N GLN A 317 2.47 -13.67 16.83
CA GLN A 317 2.91 -12.97 15.63
C GLN A 317 1.90 -11.88 15.25
N ASN A 318 2.42 -10.70 14.92
CA ASN A 318 1.63 -9.62 14.34
C ASN A 318 1.08 -10.01 12.97
N GLY A 319 -0.13 -9.54 12.67
CA GLY A 319 -0.74 -9.64 11.36
C GLY A 319 -0.05 -8.73 10.33
N ILE A 320 -0.03 -9.18 9.09
CA ILE A 320 0.44 -8.42 7.93
C ILE A 320 -0.64 -7.39 7.53
N ALA A 321 -0.20 -6.18 7.19
CA ALA A 321 -1.09 -5.16 6.64
C ALA A 321 -1.68 -5.58 5.28
N GLY A 322 -2.93 -5.21 5.04
CA GLY A 322 -3.59 -5.39 3.76
C GLY A 322 -3.00 -4.44 2.72
N ASP A 323 -2.87 -4.93 1.49
CA ASP A 323 -2.42 -4.12 0.36
C ASP A 323 -3.51 -3.10 -0.06
N SER A 324 -3.07 -1.91 -0.49
CA SER A 324 -3.96 -0.91 -1.10
C SER A 324 -4.35 -1.30 -2.53
N ALA A 325 -5.53 -0.85 -2.97
CA ALA A 325 -5.96 -0.99 -4.36
C ALA A 325 -5.25 -0.01 -5.30
N GLY A 326 -5.24 -0.34 -6.59
CA GLY A 326 -4.85 0.59 -7.63
C GLY A 326 -5.93 1.63 -7.91
N ASN A 327 -5.55 2.73 -8.56
CA ASN A 327 -6.49 3.77 -8.98
C ASN A 327 -7.07 3.43 -10.37
N ILE A 328 -8.29 3.90 -10.65
CA ILE A 328 -8.93 3.77 -11.96
C ILE A 328 -9.31 5.16 -12.47
N MET A 329 -8.82 5.53 -13.64
CA MET A 329 -9.21 6.75 -14.35
C MET A 329 -9.70 6.39 -15.74
N ILE A 330 -10.91 6.84 -16.10
CA ILE A 330 -11.47 6.64 -17.44
C ILE A 330 -11.86 8.00 -18.00
N ILE A 331 -11.34 8.33 -19.17
CA ILE A 331 -11.62 9.56 -19.89
C ILE A 331 -12.20 9.18 -21.25
N ALA A 332 -13.48 9.48 -21.45
CA ALA A 332 -14.16 9.35 -22.72
C ALA A 332 -14.52 10.75 -23.25
N LYS A 333 -13.96 11.15 -24.38
CA LYS A 333 -14.10 12.52 -24.89
C LYS A 333 -15.53 12.83 -25.34
N VAL A 334 -16.19 11.85 -25.96
CA VAL A 334 -17.54 11.97 -26.52
C VAL A 334 -18.56 11.18 -25.70
N ASN A 335 -18.39 9.87 -25.53
CA ASN A 335 -19.35 9.04 -24.79
C ASN A 335 -18.77 7.67 -24.38
N ILE A 336 -19.47 7.04 -23.43
CA ILE A 336 -19.34 5.61 -23.11
C ILE A 336 -20.70 4.96 -23.41
N GLN A 337 -20.76 4.08 -24.41
CA GLN A 337 -21.95 3.32 -24.78
C GLN A 337 -22.02 2.05 -23.93
N GLY A 338 -23.19 1.76 -23.33
CA GLY A 338 -23.36 0.63 -22.41
C GLY A 338 -22.72 0.88 -21.04
N ILE A 339 -22.66 2.14 -20.59
CA ILE A 339 -22.05 2.55 -19.32
C ILE A 339 -22.65 1.83 -18.10
N GLU A 340 -23.93 1.48 -18.16
CA GLU A 340 -24.64 0.71 -17.15
C GLU A 340 -24.12 -0.72 -16.98
N CYS A 341 -23.42 -1.24 -17.99
CA CYS A 341 -22.77 -2.55 -17.98
C CYS A 341 -21.34 -2.50 -17.41
N LEU A 342 -20.78 -1.31 -17.17
CA LEU A 342 -19.43 -1.14 -16.64
C LEU A 342 -19.44 -1.15 -15.10
N LYS A 343 -18.66 -2.06 -14.50
CA LYS A 343 -18.44 -2.14 -13.05
C LYS A 343 -16.97 -1.84 -12.75
N LEU A 344 -16.74 -0.87 -11.87
CA LEU A 344 -15.40 -0.46 -11.43
C LEU A 344 -15.19 -0.84 -9.96
N ILE A 345 -14.07 -1.50 -9.64
CA ILE A 345 -13.77 -2.02 -8.30
C ILE A 345 -12.33 -1.65 -7.92
N ALA A 346 -12.16 -0.97 -6.79
CA ALA A 346 -10.86 -0.58 -6.24
C ALA A 346 -10.86 -0.69 -4.70
N ASN A 347 -11.11 -1.90 -4.19
CA ASN A 347 -11.19 -2.18 -2.76
C ASN A 347 -9.81 -2.53 -2.19
N GLY A 348 -9.43 -1.93 -1.07
CA GLY A 348 -8.23 -2.35 -0.34
C GLY A 348 -8.41 -3.76 0.26
N ALA A 349 -7.32 -4.51 0.37
CA ALA A 349 -7.33 -5.82 1.02
C ALA A 349 -7.47 -5.68 2.53
N ASN A 350 -8.09 -6.67 3.17
CA ASN A 350 -8.18 -6.70 4.63
C ASN A 350 -6.79 -6.90 5.26
N GLY A 351 -6.59 -6.29 6.42
CA GLY A 351 -5.46 -6.60 7.28
C GLY A 351 -5.61 -7.99 7.87
N GLN A 352 -4.50 -8.67 8.09
CA GLN A 352 -4.49 -10.00 8.68
C GLN A 352 -4.65 -9.91 10.20
N ASP A 353 -5.38 -10.83 10.81
CA ASP A 353 -5.45 -10.93 12.27
C ASP A 353 -4.06 -11.25 12.85
N GLY A 354 -3.75 -10.67 14.01
CA GLY A 354 -2.65 -11.10 14.86
C GLY A 354 -2.95 -12.46 15.47
N THR A 355 -1.90 -13.17 15.90
CA THR A 355 -2.06 -14.47 16.59
C THR A 355 -1.99 -14.29 18.10
N ASP A 356 -2.58 -15.24 18.84
CA ASP A 356 -2.59 -15.18 20.30
C ASP A 356 -1.19 -15.46 20.88
N GLY A 357 -0.88 -14.85 22.02
CA GLY A 357 0.24 -15.27 22.85
C GLY A 357 -0.06 -16.61 23.53
N LEU A 358 0.95 -17.45 23.74
CA LEU A 358 0.73 -18.72 24.43
C LEU A 358 0.77 -18.55 25.94
N ASP A 359 -0.07 -19.31 26.65
CA ASP A 359 -0.04 -19.37 28.12
C ASP A 359 1.34 -19.78 28.64
N GLY A 360 1.73 -19.15 29.76
CA GLY A 360 2.91 -19.50 30.52
C GLY A 360 2.77 -20.88 31.18
N PHE A 361 3.90 -21.53 31.44
CA PHE A 361 3.91 -22.83 32.11
C PHE A 361 3.62 -22.69 33.61
N ASP A 362 2.82 -23.60 34.18
CA ASP A 362 2.69 -23.69 35.63
C ASP A 362 4.01 -24.15 36.26
N GLY A 363 4.36 -23.56 37.40
CA GLY A 363 5.53 -23.93 38.17
C GLY A 363 5.41 -25.31 38.80
N GLU A 364 6.55 -25.98 38.98
CA GLU A 364 6.62 -27.31 39.57
C GLU A 364 6.33 -27.27 41.07
N VAL A 365 5.44 -28.14 41.53
CA VAL A 365 5.20 -28.38 42.96
C VAL A 365 6.35 -29.21 43.51
N TYR A 366 7.03 -28.73 44.54
CA TYR A 366 8.12 -29.47 45.17
C TYR A 366 7.63 -30.36 46.31
N LYS A 367 8.44 -31.38 46.63
CA LYS A 367 8.11 -32.35 47.68
C LYS A 367 8.32 -31.75 49.07
N ASP A 368 7.43 -32.13 49.99
CA ASP A 368 7.59 -31.86 51.41
C ASP A 368 8.90 -32.46 51.94
N GLY A 369 9.45 -31.80 52.95
CA GLY A 369 10.58 -32.26 53.74
C GLY A 369 10.19 -33.47 54.56
N ILE A 370 11.19 -34.28 54.89
CA ILE A 370 11.02 -35.52 55.62
C ILE A 370 11.04 -35.21 57.13
N ASP A 371 10.05 -35.67 57.87
CA ASP A 371 9.96 -35.52 59.33
C ASP A 371 11.15 -36.15 60.06
N GLY A 372 11.56 -35.51 61.15
CA GLY A 372 12.62 -35.95 62.06
C GLY A 372 12.47 -37.38 62.55
N ILE A 373 11.23 -37.83 62.78
CA ILE A 373 10.92 -39.18 63.25
C ILE A 373 11.36 -40.27 62.27
N ASN A 374 11.33 -40.00 60.97
CA ASN A 374 11.72 -40.96 59.95
C ASN A 374 13.23 -41.26 59.97
N PHE A 375 14.03 -40.38 60.56
CA PHE A 375 15.48 -40.56 60.72
C PHE A 375 15.86 -41.47 61.89
N ILE A 376 14.93 -41.77 62.80
CA ILE A 376 15.17 -42.66 63.95
C ILE A 376 15.46 -44.09 63.47
N ASN A 377 14.70 -44.56 62.49
CA ASN A 377 14.79 -45.93 61.99
C ASN A 377 15.97 -46.14 61.04
N ASN A 378 16.41 -45.09 60.33
CA ASN A 378 17.46 -45.16 59.33
C ASN A 378 18.89 -45.01 59.88
N LYS A 379 19.07 -44.92 61.21
CA LYS A 379 20.37 -44.72 61.89
C LYS A 379 21.17 -43.50 61.38
N GLU A 380 20.50 -42.52 60.77
CA GLU A 380 21.18 -41.29 60.38
C GLU A 380 21.60 -40.48 61.61
N LYS A 381 22.71 -39.72 61.48
CA LYS A 381 23.38 -39.08 62.61
C LYS A 381 22.40 -38.21 63.41
N ILE A 382 22.27 -38.54 64.69
CA ILE A 382 21.67 -37.66 65.70
C ILE A 382 22.29 -36.28 65.53
N LYS A 383 21.46 -35.27 65.25
CA LYS A 383 21.96 -33.91 65.00
C LYS A 383 22.29 -33.19 66.30
N GLN A 384 21.57 -33.47 67.38
CA GLN A 384 21.93 -32.99 68.72
C GLN A 384 21.50 -34.00 69.79
N SER A 385 22.48 -34.44 70.61
CA SER A 385 22.24 -35.26 71.80
C SER A 385 22.91 -34.60 72.99
N GLU A 386 22.18 -34.44 74.08
CA GLU A 386 22.71 -33.88 75.30
C GLU A 386 22.37 -34.76 76.50
N ASN A 387 23.41 -35.11 77.25
CA ASN A 387 23.26 -35.83 78.51
C ASN A 387 23.09 -34.81 79.64
N SER A 388 21.92 -34.79 80.26
CA SER A 388 21.75 -34.12 81.53
C SER A 388 22.32 -35.02 82.64
N GLY A 389 22.82 -34.40 83.71
CA GLY A 389 23.34 -35.18 84.85
C GLY A 389 22.26 -36.13 85.38
N TRP A 390 22.66 -37.32 85.83
CA TRP A 390 21.80 -38.45 86.27
C TRP A 390 21.33 -39.44 85.19
N GLY A 391 22.00 -39.47 84.02
CA GLY A 391 21.77 -40.53 83.04
C GLY A 391 20.51 -40.34 82.19
N ALA A 392 20.04 -39.09 82.08
CA ALA A 392 18.97 -38.73 81.17
C ALA A 392 19.55 -38.15 79.87
N THR A 393 18.94 -38.52 78.74
CA THR A 393 19.39 -38.15 77.40
C THR A 393 18.30 -37.41 76.65
N HIS A 394 18.64 -36.25 76.10
CA HIS A 394 17.78 -35.43 75.26
C HIS A 394 18.26 -35.56 73.82
N THR A 395 17.41 -36.04 72.92
CA THR A 395 17.78 -36.25 71.51
C THR A 395 16.80 -35.54 70.59
N ILE A 396 17.33 -34.76 69.64
CA ILE A 396 16.54 -34.08 68.60
C ILE A 396 16.97 -34.58 67.21
N TRP A 397 15.97 -34.94 66.41
CA TRP A 397 16.09 -35.17 64.98
C TRP A 397 15.38 -34.05 64.22
N TYR A 398 16.15 -33.20 63.55
CA TYR A 398 15.58 -32.13 62.74
C TYR A 398 15.05 -32.70 61.42
N GLY A 399 13.77 -32.44 61.14
CA GLY A 399 13.19 -32.68 59.82
C GLY A 399 13.91 -31.89 58.74
N THR A 400 13.87 -32.38 57.50
CA THR A 400 14.51 -31.69 56.37
C THR A 400 13.64 -30.54 55.89
N GLU A 401 14.25 -29.58 55.23
CA GLU A 401 13.53 -28.56 54.50
C GLU A 401 12.71 -29.20 53.38
N GLY A 402 11.54 -28.64 53.09
CA GLY A 402 10.81 -28.95 51.86
C GLY A 402 11.46 -28.21 50.69
N GLY A 403 11.28 -28.72 49.48
CA GLY A 403 11.79 -28.04 48.29
C GLY A 403 10.97 -26.79 47.97
N LEU A 404 11.59 -25.78 47.34
CA LEU A 404 10.90 -24.57 46.91
C LEU A 404 10.16 -24.84 45.60
N GLY A 405 8.86 -24.53 45.56
CA GLY A 405 8.06 -24.54 44.34
C GLY A 405 8.69 -23.62 43.30
N SER A 406 8.64 -24.01 42.02
CA SER A 406 9.15 -23.12 40.97
C SER A 406 8.15 -22.04 40.62
N ASP A 407 8.64 -20.93 40.10
CA ASP A 407 7.78 -19.89 39.54
C ASP A 407 7.04 -20.42 38.31
N GLY A 408 5.84 -19.90 38.08
CA GLY A 408 5.15 -20.05 36.81
C GLY A 408 5.75 -19.12 35.76
N GLY A 409 5.71 -19.51 34.50
CA GLY A 409 6.18 -18.70 33.39
C GLY A 409 5.24 -17.54 33.07
N HIS A 410 5.77 -16.50 32.45
CA HIS A 410 4.95 -15.44 31.85
C HIS A 410 4.23 -15.97 30.61
N GLY A 411 2.98 -15.53 30.41
CA GLY A 411 2.29 -15.76 29.14
C GLY A 411 2.82 -14.82 28.07
N GLY A 412 2.69 -15.23 26.80
CA GLY A 412 3.08 -14.44 25.64
C GLY A 412 2.19 -13.23 25.43
N ASP A 413 2.77 -12.16 24.89
CA ASP A 413 2.03 -11.00 24.45
C ASP A 413 1.20 -11.35 23.20
N ALA A 414 0.10 -10.64 22.99
CA ALA A 414 -0.71 -10.79 21.79
C ALA A 414 0.00 -10.21 20.56
N GLY A 415 -0.15 -10.86 19.40
CA GLY A 415 0.19 -10.25 18.13
C GLY A 415 -0.82 -9.16 17.76
N VAL A 416 -0.34 -8.01 17.30
CA VAL A 416 -1.19 -6.89 16.83
C VAL A 416 -1.76 -7.23 15.45
N GLY A 417 -3.03 -6.91 15.20
CA GLY A 417 -3.66 -7.05 13.89
C GLY A 417 -3.07 -6.11 12.84
N GLY A 418 -3.00 -6.57 11.60
CA GLY A 418 -2.54 -5.75 10.47
C GLY A 418 -3.57 -4.67 10.11
N GLU A 419 -3.12 -3.51 9.66
CA GLU A 419 -4.02 -2.47 9.13
C GLU A 419 -4.66 -2.93 7.81
N GLY A 420 -5.92 -2.56 7.55
CA GLY A 420 -6.54 -2.75 6.25
C GLY A 420 -6.01 -1.80 5.19
N GLY A 421 -5.84 -2.29 3.96
CA GLY A 421 -5.36 -1.51 2.82
C GLY A 421 -6.34 -0.41 2.41
N HIS A 422 -5.82 0.65 1.80
CA HIS A 422 -6.65 1.76 1.34
C HIS A 422 -7.39 1.43 0.05
N GLU A 423 -8.60 1.98 -0.08
CA GLU A 423 -9.33 2.02 -1.35
C GLU A 423 -8.57 2.85 -2.39
N GLY A 424 -8.71 2.45 -3.66
CA GLY A 424 -8.16 3.21 -4.78
C GLY A 424 -9.16 4.26 -5.26
N LYS A 425 -8.67 5.36 -5.82
CA LYS A 425 -9.53 6.41 -6.38
C LYS A 425 -10.07 5.98 -7.75
N ILE A 426 -11.37 6.16 -7.96
CA ILE A 426 -12.05 5.93 -9.23
C ILE A 426 -12.57 7.28 -9.73
N SER A 427 -12.24 7.64 -10.96
CA SER A 427 -12.78 8.82 -11.63
C SER A 427 -13.15 8.49 -13.08
N VAL A 428 -14.35 8.91 -13.47
CA VAL A 428 -14.85 8.71 -14.83
C VAL A 428 -15.31 10.04 -15.39
N ILE A 429 -14.63 10.49 -16.43
CA ILE A 429 -14.83 11.78 -17.06
C ILE A 429 -15.40 11.54 -18.46
N ILE A 430 -16.59 12.07 -18.73
CA ILE A 430 -17.26 11.99 -20.03
C ILE A 430 -17.58 13.41 -20.47
N GLN A 431 -17.13 13.81 -21.66
CA GLN A 431 -17.33 15.19 -22.16
C GLN A 431 -16.80 16.27 -21.20
N ASN A 432 -15.66 16.00 -20.54
CA ASN A 432 -15.04 16.85 -19.50
C ASN A 432 -15.88 17.03 -18.23
N GLU A 433 -16.93 16.22 -18.03
CA GLU A 433 -17.70 16.20 -16.79
C GLU A 433 -17.48 14.88 -16.07
N GLU A 434 -17.26 14.93 -14.76
CA GLU A 434 -17.24 13.73 -13.94
C GLU A 434 -18.66 13.15 -13.86
N LYS A 435 -18.81 11.88 -14.25
CA LYS A 435 -20.11 11.21 -14.24
C LYS A 435 -20.20 10.24 -13.05
N PRO A 436 -21.27 10.30 -12.25
CA PRO A 436 -21.49 9.32 -11.19
C PRO A 436 -21.78 7.95 -11.82
N LEU A 437 -20.98 6.97 -11.46
CA LEU A 437 -21.07 5.60 -11.95
C LEU A 437 -21.23 4.63 -10.77
N LYS A 438 -21.72 3.42 -11.03
CA LYS A 438 -21.74 2.38 -10.01
C LYS A 438 -20.32 1.82 -9.84
N PHE A 439 -19.69 2.16 -8.73
CA PHE A 439 -18.37 1.66 -8.39
C PHE A 439 -18.32 1.12 -6.95
N GLU A 440 -17.34 0.27 -6.68
CA GLU A 440 -17.03 -0.24 -5.35
C GLU A 440 -15.65 0.27 -4.91
N GLN A 441 -15.64 1.09 -3.86
CA GLN A 441 -14.44 1.59 -3.20
C GLN A 441 -14.62 1.42 -1.70
N LYS A 442 -13.88 0.49 -1.11
CA LYS A 442 -13.93 0.20 0.33
C LYS A 442 -12.53 0.06 0.87
N LYS A 443 -12.25 0.73 1.99
CA LYS A 443 -11.07 0.42 2.80
C LYS A 443 -11.16 -1.03 3.27
N GLY A 444 -10.03 -1.72 3.26
CA GLY A 444 -9.91 -3.01 3.92
C GLY A 444 -10.21 -2.89 5.41
N LEU A 445 -10.76 -3.94 6.00
CA LEU A 445 -10.95 -4.01 7.44
C LEU A 445 -9.60 -4.25 8.12
N ASN A 446 -9.38 -3.65 9.29
CA ASN A 446 -8.23 -3.98 10.12
C ASN A 446 -8.37 -5.42 10.65
N GLY A 447 -7.25 -6.13 10.68
CA GLY A 447 -7.15 -7.39 11.40
C GLY A 447 -7.37 -7.17 12.89
N LYS A 448 -7.88 -8.18 13.57
CA LYS A 448 -8.05 -8.17 15.02
C LYS A 448 -6.72 -8.46 15.69
N ASP A 449 -6.50 -7.84 16.85
CA ASP A 449 -5.42 -8.23 17.74
C ASP A 449 -5.67 -9.64 18.28
N GLY A 450 -4.58 -10.38 18.50
CA GLY A 450 -4.61 -11.62 19.24
C GLY A 450 -4.97 -11.39 20.72
N VAL A 451 -5.06 -12.47 21.46
CA VAL A 451 -5.27 -12.45 22.91
C VAL A 451 -3.97 -12.76 23.63
N GLU A 452 -3.68 -12.03 24.71
CA GLU A 452 -2.51 -12.29 25.55
C GLU A 452 -2.63 -13.66 26.24
N GLY A 453 -1.50 -14.37 26.29
CA GLY A 453 -1.36 -15.62 27.03
C GLY A 453 -1.44 -15.36 28.53
N LYS A 454 -2.08 -16.26 29.26
CA LYS A 454 -2.15 -16.17 30.72
C LYS A 454 -0.83 -16.58 31.35
N GLY A 455 -0.39 -15.87 32.38
CA GLY A 455 0.73 -16.31 33.21
C GLY A 455 0.43 -17.66 33.88
N GLY A 456 1.45 -18.52 33.94
CA GLY A 456 1.39 -19.78 34.65
C GLY A 456 1.33 -19.57 36.17
N LYS A 457 0.68 -20.49 36.87
CA LYS A 457 0.58 -20.47 38.32
C LYS A 457 1.90 -20.86 38.95
N ALA A 458 2.27 -20.23 40.05
CA ALA A 458 3.43 -20.68 40.83
C ALA A 458 3.22 -22.10 41.38
N GLY A 459 4.29 -22.89 41.35
CA GLY A 459 4.38 -24.17 42.03
C GLY A 459 4.28 -23.98 43.53
N LYS A 460 3.72 -24.97 44.23
CA LYS A 460 3.62 -24.93 45.69
C LYS A 460 4.95 -25.38 46.31
N ASP A 461 5.38 -24.65 47.32
CA ASP A 461 6.49 -25.07 48.18
C ASP A 461 6.14 -26.37 48.90
N GLY A 462 7.15 -27.21 49.07
CA GLY A 462 7.12 -28.33 49.98
C GLY A 462 7.16 -27.83 51.41
N LYS A 463 6.34 -28.41 52.27
CA LYS A 463 6.34 -28.11 53.70
C LYS A 463 7.62 -28.61 54.34
N ARG A 464 8.17 -27.89 55.32
CA ARG A 464 9.31 -28.38 56.11
C ARG A 464 8.88 -29.57 56.98
N GLY A 465 9.73 -30.59 57.07
CA GLY A 465 9.51 -31.74 57.95
C GLY A 465 9.63 -31.34 59.42
N VAL A 466 8.80 -31.93 60.29
CA VAL A 466 8.78 -31.57 61.72
C VAL A 466 9.99 -32.08 62.47
N GLU A 467 10.39 -31.39 63.54
CA GLU A 467 11.47 -31.86 64.42
C GLU A 467 10.89 -32.85 65.42
N TYR A 468 11.64 -33.91 65.69
CA TYR A 468 11.26 -34.94 66.64
C TYR A 468 12.21 -34.89 67.83
N TYR A 469 11.66 -34.91 69.03
CA TYR A 469 12.42 -34.99 70.26
C TYR A 469 12.03 -36.22 71.07
N ARG A 470 13.06 -36.84 71.66
CA ARG A 470 12.93 -37.89 72.65
C ARG A 470 13.74 -37.54 73.89
N PHE A 471 13.07 -37.59 75.03
CA PHE A 471 13.67 -37.67 76.35
C PHE A 471 13.67 -39.12 76.81
N SER A 472 14.82 -39.61 77.27
CA SER A 472 14.91 -40.90 77.93
C SER A 472 15.66 -40.78 79.23
N SER A 473 15.19 -41.46 80.27
CA SER A 473 15.75 -41.40 81.62
C SER A 473 16.03 -42.81 82.14
N LEU A 474 17.20 -43.03 82.72
CA LEU A 474 17.54 -44.28 83.41
C LEU A 474 16.81 -44.44 84.77
N ASN A 475 15.97 -43.48 85.16
CA ASN A 475 15.18 -43.56 86.37
C ASN A 475 13.95 -44.47 86.13
N PRO A 476 13.74 -45.57 86.87
CA PRO A 476 12.65 -46.52 86.66
C PRO A 476 11.22 -45.92 86.82
N PHE A 477 11.12 -44.68 87.31
CA PHE A 477 9.86 -43.95 87.46
C PHE A 477 9.65 -42.82 86.43
N GLY A 478 10.65 -42.51 85.59
CA GLY A 478 10.53 -41.50 84.55
C GLY A 478 10.22 -42.15 83.20
N GLY A 479 9.00 -41.99 82.70
CA GLY A 479 8.65 -42.48 81.36
C GLY A 479 9.44 -41.75 80.26
N ASP A 480 9.64 -42.41 79.12
CA ASP A 480 10.11 -41.75 77.91
C ASP A 480 9.07 -40.72 77.46
N GLU A 481 9.50 -39.49 77.23
CA GLU A 481 8.64 -38.42 76.72
C GLU A 481 9.07 -38.09 75.29
N THR A 482 8.10 -38.03 74.38
CA THR A 482 8.35 -37.70 72.97
C THR A 482 7.50 -36.51 72.56
N LYS A 483 8.08 -35.57 71.81
CA LYS A 483 7.37 -34.42 71.25
C LYS A 483 7.72 -34.22 69.79
N GLU A 484 6.73 -33.78 69.02
CA GLU A 484 6.87 -33.38 67.62
C GLU A 484 6.43 -31.93 67.47
N GLY A 485 7.21 -31.16 66.73
CA GLY A 485 6.92 -29.74 66.47
C GLY A 485 8.19 -28.98 66.10
N GLN A 486 8.14 -27.66 66.13
CA GLN A 486 9.36 -26.85 66.11
C GLN A 486 9.88 -26.70 67.54
N LEU A 487 11.13 -27.10 67.76
CA LEU A 487 11.66 -27.29 69.10
C LEU A 487 12.80 -26.32 69.38
N ASN A 488 12.84 -25.78 70.58
CA ASN A 488 13.99 -25.03 71.05
C ASN A 488 14.38 -25.49 72.45
N LEU A 489 15.67 -25.79 72.59
CA LEU A 489 16.24 -26.42 73.77
C LEU A 489 17.00 -25.36 74.57
N TRP A 490 16.47 -25.04 75.74
CA TRP A 490 17.03 -24.00 76.61
C TRP A 490 17.85 -24.64 77.72
N LYS A 491 19.11 -24.19 77.87
CA LYS A 491 19.96 -24.58 78.99
C LYS A 491 19.85 -23.57 80.11
N LYS A 492 19.09 -23.91 81.14
CA LYS A 492 19.02 -23.11 82.36
C LYS A 492 20.12 -23.53 83.32
N THR A 493 21.07 -22.63 83.54
CA THR A 493 22.13 -22.87 84.51
C THR A 493 21.56 -22.72 85.92
N LYS A 494 21.64 -23.78 86.72
CA LYS A 494 21.25 -23.77 88.13
C LYS A 494 22.46 -24.10 89.00
N TYR A 495 22.66 -23.33 90.06
CA TYR A 495 23.71 -23.61 91.03
C TYR A 495 23.08 -24.32 92.22
N VAL A 496 23.23 -25.64 92.26
CA VAL A 496 22.73 -26.43 93.39
C VAL A 496 23.84 -26.49 94.43
N ARG A 497 23.52 -26.05 95.65
CA ARG A 497 24.42 -26.15 96.80
C ARG A 497 24.36 -27.58 97.30
N ASN A 498 25.39 -28.38 96.98
CA ASN A 498 25.47 -29.74 97.50
C ASN A 498 25.73 -29.67 99.00
N LYS A 499 24.74 -30.10 99.79
CA LYS A 499 24.74 -30.01 101.26
C LYS A 499 25.94 -30.75 101.90
N TYR A 500 26.54 -31.70 101.19
CA TYR A 500 27.62 -32.55 101.70
C TYR A 500 29.04 -32.06 101.38
N PHE A 501 29.25 -31.17 100.41
CA PHE A 501 30.60 -30.78 99.95
C PHE A 501 30.90 -29.27 99.97
N GLN A 502 29.96 -28.43 100.43
CA GLN A 502 30.03 -26.95 100.46
C GLN A 502 30.42 -26.23 99.15
N LYS A 503 30.74 -26.94 98.06
CA LYS A 503 31.00 -26.40 96.72
C LYS A 503 29.69 -26.24 95.94
N LYS A 504 29.51 -25.08 95.29
CA LYS A 504 28.43 -24.88 94.32
C LYS A 504 28.71 -25.76 93.10
N LYS A 505 27.88 -26.77 92.84
CA LYS A 505 27.96 -27.55 91.60
C LYS A 505 27.02 -26.88 90.59
N LYS A 506 27.57 -26.50 89.44
CA LYS A 506 26.79 -25.99 88.31
C LYS A 506 26.05 -27.20 87.71
N THR A 507 24.73 -27.21 87.79
CA THR A 507 23.87 -28.16 87.09
C THR A 507 23.15 -27.41 85.97
N TYR A 508 22.76 -28.14 84.94
CA TYR A 508 22.00 -27.59 83.82
C TYR A 508 20.64 -28.27 83.83
N ASP A 509 19.58 -27.48 83.98
CA ASP A 509 18.23 -27.92 83.71
C ASP A 509 17.99 -27.63 82.23
N ILE A 510 17.64 -28.67 81.46
CA ILE A 510 17.29 -28.54 80.05
C ILE A 510 15.78 -28.42 79.98
N GLU A 511 15.29 -27.28 79.51
CA GLU A 511 13.87 -27.04 79.26
C GLU A 511 13.63 -27.11 77.75
N LEU A 512 12.71 -27.99 77.34
CA LEU A 512 12.25 -28.06 75.95
C LEU A 512 11.00 -27.20 75.79
N ASN A 513 11.08 -26.22 74.90
CA ASN A 513 9.93 -25.43 74.50
C ASN A 513 9.50 -25.86 73.09
N VAL A 514 8.26 -26.37 72.97
CA VAL A 514 7.60 -26.54 71.68
C VAL A 514 7.14 -25.15 71.25
N ILE A 515 7.79 -24.59 70.24
CA ILE A 515 7.49 -23.26 69.73
C ILE A 515 6.18 -23.31 68.94
N MET A 516 5.98 -24.36 68.15
CA MET A 516 4.77 -24.63 67.37
C MET A 516 4.50 -26.12 67.33
N ASN A 517 3.23 -26.52 67.46
CA ASN A 517 2.85 -27.92 67.39
C ASN A 517 2.74 -28.40 65.92
N LYS A 518 2.63 -29.72 65.72
CA LYS A 518 2.57 -30.34 64.39
C LYS A 518 1.40 -29.86 63.52
N GLU A 519 0.25 -29.57 64.11
CA GLU A 519 -0.95 -29.12 63.40
C GLU A 519 -0.82 -27.66 62.94
N GLU A 520 -0.23 -26.81 63.76
CA GLU A 520 0.11 -25.42 63.44
C GLU A 520 1.18 -25.35 62.33
N TYR A 521 2.16 -26.25 62.35
CA TYR A 521 3.21 -26.34 61.33
C TYR A 521 2.69 -26.72 59.94
N ALA A 522 1.66 -27.56 59.89
CA ALA A 522 1.05 -27.99 58.63
C ALA A 522 0.34 -26.85 57.89
N TRP A 523 0.06 -25.73 58.58
CA TRP A 523 -0.59 -24.54 58.03
C TRP A 523 0.42 -23.49 57.53
N ASP A 524 1.58 -23.38 58.20
CA ASP A 524 2.60 -22.34 57.97
C ASP A 524 3.48 -22.52 56.74
N GLY A 525 3.41 -23.67 56.06
CA GLY A 525 4.09 -23.92 54.78
C GLY A 525 3.59 -23.08 53.59
N ARG A 526 2.91 -21.94 53.83
CA ARG A 526 2.38 -21.04 52.80
C ARG A 526 3.03 -19.67 52.71
N THR A 527 3.84 -19.21 53.67
CA THR A 527 4.18 -17.76 53.69
C THR A 527 5.51 -17.38 54.34
N ASP A 528 6.66 -17.81 53.82
CA ASP A 528 7.95 -17.20 54.20
C ASP A 528 8.48 -16.16 53.19
N TYR A 529 7.83 -16.03 52.02
CA TYR A 529 8.16 -15.02 51.01
C TYR A 529 6.89 -14.33 50.52
N THR A 530 6.84 -12.99 50.61
CA THR A 530 5.89 -12.20 49.83
C THR A 530 6.64 -11.62 48.64
N LYS A 531 6.22 -11.98 47.44
CA LYS A 531 6.69 -11.33 46.21
C LYS A 531 6.01 -9.98 46.09
N ASP A 532 6.76 -8.95 45.74
CA ASP A 532 6.16 -7.67 45.37
C ASP A 532 5.49 -7.75 43.98
N GLN A 533 4.93 -6.63 43.54
CA GLN A 533 4.21 -6.51 42.27
C GLN A 533 5.11 -6.77 41.04
N ASN A 534 6.43 -6.90 41.23
CA ASN A 534 7.43 -7.17 40.19
C ASN A 534 8.05 -8.57 40.32
N GLY A 535 7.50 -9.44 41.17
CA GLY A 535 7.96 -10.83 41.31
C GLY A 535 9.25 -11.02 42.10
N GLN A 536 9.85 -9.96 42.67
CA GLN A 536 11.06 -10.09 43.47
C GLN A 536 10.75 -10.62 44.88
N GLN A 537 11.53 -11.62 45.33
CA GLN A 537 11.38 -12.20 46.67
C GLN A 537 11.88 -11.22 47.74
N LYS A 538 10.99 -10.84 48.68
CA LYS A 538 11.40 -10.22 49.94
C LYS A 538 11.31 -11.23 51.08
N ASN A 539 12.45 -11.47 51.73
CA ASN A 539 12.54 -12.28 52.94
C ASN A 539 11.94 -11.49 54.11
N LYS A 540 10.87 -12.00 54.73
CA LYS A 540 10.21 -11.31 55.85
C LYS A 540 11.09 -11.16 57.11
N ARG A 541 12.26 -11.78 57.17
CA ARG A 541 13.17 -11.68 58.33
C ARG A 541 14.02 -10.40 58.39
N GLU A 542 14.13 -9.61 57.33
CA GLU A 542 14.91 -8.36 57.34
C GLU A 542 14.15 -7.13 57.89
N TYR A 543 12.87 -7.28 58.23
CA TYR A 543 12.01 -6.15 58.61
C TYR A 543 12.21 -5.59 60.03
N PHE A 544 13.18 -6.08 60.81
CA PHE A 544 13.44 -5.60 62.18
C PHE A 544 14.69 -4.71 62.35
N SER A 545 15.45 -4.41 61.29
CA SER A 545 16.70 -3.64 61.41
C SER A 545 16.78 -2.29 60.69
N GLU A 546 15.79 -1.89 59.87
CA GLU A 546 15.88 -0.63 59.10
C GLU A 546 14.65 0.26 59.27
N VAL A 547 14.54 0.89 60.46
CA VAL A 547 13.76 2.12 60.64
C VAL A 547 14.72 3.22 61.07
N LYS A 548 15.51 3.74 60.13
CA LYS A 548 16.20 5.04 60.20
C LYS A 548 16.87 5.31 58.85
N HIS A 549 16.10 5.88 57.92
CA HIS A 549 16.52 6.77 56.83
C HIS A 549 15.56 6.58 55.65
N LEU A 550 14.52 7.41 55.57
CA LEU A 550 13.87 7.79 54.31
C LEU A 550 12.83 8.87 54.62
N GLY A 551 13.26 10.12 54.44
CA GLY A 551 12.40 11.28 54.44
C GLY A 551 13.00 12.31 53.51
N LEU A 552 12.71 12.21 52.21
CA LEU A 552 12.71 13.30 51.22
C LEU A 552 12.55 12.72 49.80
N LEU A 553 11.33 12.79 49.24
CA LEU A 553 11.11 13.00 47.80
C LEU A 553 9.62 13.29 47.56
N LYS A 554 9.29 14.58 47.47
CA LYS A 554 8.06 15.08 46.85
C LYS A 554 8.40 16.23 45.91
N SER A 555 7.97 16.06 44.66
CA SER A 555 7.70 17.04 43.60
C SER A 555 8.78 18.07 43.21
N MET A 556 9.24 17.99 41.96
CA MET A 556 9.62 19.18 41.19
C MET A 556 9.12 19.08 39.75
N THR A 557 8.20 19.97 39.41
CA THR A 557 7.88 20.41 38.05
C THR A 557 9.00 21.32 37.56
N ASN A 558 9.50 21.11 36.35
CA ASN A 558 10.44 22.05 35.72
C ASN A 558 9.69 22.98 34.78
N VAL A 559 9.75 24.28 35.11
CA VAL A 559 9.47 25.41 34.23
C VAL A 559 10.81 25.86 33.64
N THR A 560 10.86 26.02 32.32
CA THR A 560 11.99 26.63 31.61
C THR A 560 12.02 28.13 31.90
N ILE A 561 13.14 28.66 32.41
CA ILE A 561 13.35 30.12 32.56
C ILE A 561 14.53 30.53 31.67
N PHE A 562 14.27 31.45 30.75
CA PHE A 562 15.29 32.14 29.98
C PHE A 562 15.81 33.33 30.78
N LYS A 563 17.13 33.49 30.89
CA LYS A 563 17.74 34.73 31.39
C LYS A 563 18.81 35.22 30.43
N GLN A 564 18.70 36.51 30.10
CA GLN A 564 19.68 37.26 29.34
C GLN A 564 20.62 37.96 30.32
N GLY A 565 21.93 37.84 30.13
CA GLY A 565 22.92 38.50 30.96
C GLY A 565 24.21 38.74 30.18
N PRO A 566 24.88 39.89 30.36
CA PRO A 566 26.09 40.23 29.61
C PRO A 566 27.34 39.60 30.26
N GLN A 567 28.26 39.10 29.43
CA GLN A 567 29.66 38.91 29.81
C GLN A 567 30.57 39.73 28.90
N THR A 568 31.66 40.25 29.47
CA THR A 568 32.72 40.96 28.78
C THR A 568 34.00 40.15 28.83
N SER A 569 34.49 39.74 27.66
CA SER A 569 35.93 39.61 27.42
C SER A 569 36.21 39.95 25.96
N ASN A 570 37.12 40.90 25.75
CA ASN A 570 37.64 41.38 24.47
C ASN A 570 36.65 42.08 23.52
N ASN A 571 36.17 43.26 23.93
CA ASN A 571 35.80 44.42 23.09
C ASN A 571 34.97 44.24 21.80
N LEU A 572 34.12 43.22 21.69
CA LEU A 572 32.93 43.23 20.83
C LEU A 572 31.78 42.49 21.54
N PRO A 573 30.52 42.98 21.46
CA PRO A 573 29.39 42.31 22.12
C PRO A 573 29.00 41.05 21.35
N ILE A 574 29.20 39.89 21.95
CA ILE A 574 28.67 38.62 21.44
C ILE A 574 27.47 38.24 22.32
N GLU A 575 26.29 38.09 21.72
CA GLU A 575 25.15 37.48 22.40
C GLU A 575 25.35 35.96 22.45
N THR A 576 25.63 35.42 23.63
CA THR A 576 25.68 33.96 23.87
C THR A 576 24.38 33.47 24.51
N PHE A 577 23.80 32.42 23.93
CA PHE A 577 22.66 31.71 24.52
C PHE A 577 23.18 30.55 25.37
N PHE A 578 22.85 30.56 26.67
CA PHE A 578 23.16 29.46 27.57
C PHE A 578 21.94 28.55 27.72
N CYS A 579 22.10 27.28 27.41
CA CYS A 579 21.17 26.22 27.81
C CYS A 579 21.85 25.42 28.93
N HIS A 580 21.21 25.27 30.08
CA HIS A 580 21.71 24.43 31.16
C HIS A 580 20.84 23.19 31.29
N THR A 581 21.41 22.03 30.95
CA THR A 581 20.77 20.71 31.08
C THR A 581 21.70 19.76 31.83
N GLY A 582 21.82 19.95 33.15
CA GLY A 582 22.77 19.14 33.92
C GLY A 582 24.22 19.36 33.46
N GLN A 583 25.16 18.55 33.95
CA GLN A 583 26.60 18.85 34.09
C GLN A 583 27.45 19.03 32.79
N THR A 584 26.90 19.49 31.67
CA THR A 584 27.73 19.84 30.50
C THR A 584 27.22 21.07 29.77
N GLU A 585 28.15 21.97 29.46
CA GLU A 585 27.95 23.22 28.72
C GLU A 585 28.39 22.99 27.26
N ILE A 586 27.55 23.36 26.28
CA ILE A 586 27.86 23.19 24.84
C ILE A 586 27.85 24.56 24.15
N ILE A 587 28.90 24.85 23.38
CA ILE A 587 29.11 26.10 22.63
C ILE A 587 29.04 25.80 21.12
N ILE A 588 28.29 26.60 20.35
CA ILE A 588 27.93 26.37 18.92
C ILE A 588 28.87 27.02 17.86
N PRO A 589 30.20 26.83 17.86
CA PRO A 589 30.98 27.17 16.66
C PRO A 589 31.94 26.04 16.22
N GLN A 590 31.48 24.78 16.19
CA GLN A 590 32.27 23.64 15.69
C GLN A 590 31.52 22.72 14.71
N ILE A 591 30.54 23.25 13.96
CA ILE A 591 29.79 22.46 12.96
C ILE A 591 30.57 22.30 11.64
N LYS A 592 31.53 23.20 11.35
CA LYS A 592 32.33 23.17 10.10
C LYS A 592 33.25 21.94 10.03
N ASP A 593 33.73 21.46 11.17
CA ASP A 593 34.70 20.36 11.24
C ASP A 593 34.05 18.95 11.22
N HIS A 594 32.72 18.85 11.25
CA HIS A 594 32.03 17.55 11.36
C HIS A 594 31.29 17.08 10.11
N PHE A 595 30.98 17.96 9.14
CA PHE A 595 30.02 17.60 8.08
C PHE A 595 30.50 17.78 6.63
N GLU A 596 31.72 18.27 6.37
CA GLU A 596 32.28 18.44 5.01
C GLU A 596 31.26 18.98 3.98
N ILE A 597 30.42 19.94 4.35
CA ILE A 597 29.41 20.50 3.45
C ILE A 597 30.05 21.60 2.61
N ASP A 598 29.89 21.48 1.29
CA ASP A 598 30.24 22.49 0.30
C ASP A 598 29.54 23.82 0.61
N GLU A 599 30.35 24.81 0.97
CA GLU A 599 29.93 26.15 1.41
C GLU A 599 29.04 26.84 0.35
N VAL A 600 29.28 26.56 -0.93
CA VAL A 600 28.50 27.12 -2.03
C VAL A 600 27.08 26.51 -2.05
N LYS A 601 26.95 25.21 -1.81
CA LYS A 601 25.63 24.52 -1.77
C LYS A 601 24.82 24.92 -0.55
N LEU A 602 25.47 25.13 0.59
CA LEU A 602 24.82 25.61 1.81
C LEU A 602 24.29 27.05 1.61
N ILE A 603 25.10 27.92 1.02
CA ILE A 603 24.68 29.29 0.69
C ILE A 603 23.52 29.28 -0.32
N GLN A 604 23.57 28.43 -1.35
CA GLN A 604 22.51 28.31 -2.34
C GLN A 604 21.18 27.81 -1.73
N TYR A 605 21.26 26.85 -0.81
CA TYR A 605 20.11 26.34 -0.07
C TYR A 605 19.49 27.43 0.81
N LEU A 606 20.30 28.18 1.55
CA LEU A 606 19.83 29.28 2.40
C LEU A 606 19.22 30.44 1.58
N GLN A 607 19.75 30.72 0.39
CA GLN A 607 19.18 31.71 -0.54
C GLN A 607 17.83 31.27 -1.13
N ASN A 608 17.65 29.97 -1.40
CA ASN A 608 16.38 29.42 -1.85
C ASN A 608 15.33 29.43 -0.75
N LEU A 609 15.73 29.18 0.50
CA LEU A 609 14.86 29.30 1.68
C LEU A 609 14.37 30.74 1.90
N LYS A 610 15.24 31.73 1.68
CA LYS A 610 14.90 33.16 1.73
C LYS A 610 13.81 33.57 0.74
N LYS A 611 13.72 32.91 -0.42
CA LYS A 611 12.66 33.15 -1.43
C LYS A 611 11.32 32.55 -1.04
N LEU A 612 11.32 31.43 -0.31
CA LEU A 612 10.12 30.65 -0.04
C LEU A 612 9.45 31.03 1.30
N HIS A 613 10.20 31.52 2.29
CA HIS A 613 9.66 31.86 3.61
C HIS A 613 10.16 33.24 4.13
N PRO A 614 9.54 34.35 3.69
CA PRO A 614 9.97 35.71 4.06
C PRO A 614 9.83 36.05 5.56
N SER A 615 9.09 35.28 6.34
CA SER A 615 8.94 35.50 7.79
C SER A 615 10.14 35.01 8.61
N GLN A 616 11.08 34.26 8.02
CA GLN A 616 12.28 33.75 8.69
C GLN A 616 13.53 34.62 8.46
N ILE A 617 13.34 35.85 8.00
CA ILE A 617 14.38 36.83 7.66
C ILE A 617 15.39 37.08 8.80
N ILE A 618 14.96 36.99 10.06
CA ILE A 618 15.79 37.33 11.24
C ILE A 618 16.98 36.39 11.43
N LEU A 619 16.89 35.12 11.01
CA LEU A 619 17.96 34.12 11.17
C LEU A 619 19.04 34.22 10.08
N ILE A 620 18.65 34.59 8.85
CA ILE A 620 19.55 34.68 7.69
C ILE A 620 20.25 36.04 7.66
N GLU A 621 19.57 37.15 8.00
CA GLU A 621 20.19 38.48 8.09
C GLU A 621 21.23 38.57 9.22
N ARG A 622 21.03 37.83 10.32
CA ARG A 622 22.01 37.75 11.41
C ARG A 622 23.26 36.94 11.05
N TYR A 623 23.15 36.00 10.13
CA TYR A 623 24.29 35.23 9.63
C TYR A 623 25.08 36.01 8.55
N GLN A 624 24.39 36.76 7.69
CA GLN A 624 25.02 37.56 6.63
C GLN A 624 25.67 38.86 7.16
N ASN A 625 25.05 39.57 8.10
CA ASN A 625 25.63 40.77 8.73
C ASN A 625 26.88 40.49 9.60
N HIS A 626 27.18 39.22 9.87
CA HIS A 626 28.34 38.77 10.64
C HIS A 626 29.56 38.43 9.76
N GLN A 627 29.39 38.40 8.44
CA GLN A 627 30.46 38.19 7.46
C GLN A 627 30.95 39.49 6.80
N GLU A 628 30.19 40.58 6.91
CA GLU A 628 30.53 41.90 6.34
C GLU A 628 31.07 42.92 7.38
N ASN A 629 31.43 42.49 8.60
CA ASN A 629 32.17 43.28 9.59
C ASN A 629 33.40 42.54 10.12
#